data_AF-A0A831WX46-F1
#
_entry.id   AF-A0A831WX46-F1
#
_cell.length_a   1.000
_cell.length_b   1.000
_cell.length_c   1.000
_cell.angle_alpha   90.00
_cell.angle_beta   90.00
_cell.angle_gamma   90.00
#
_symmetry.space_group_name_H-M   'P 1'
#
loop_
_entity.id
_entity.type
_entity.pdbx_description
1 polymer ?
#
loop_
_entity_poly.entity_id
_entity_poly.type
_entity_poly.pdbx_seq_one_letter_code
_entity_poly.pdbx_strand_id
1 'polypeptide(L)'
;MLSLGYTGNIIPIPPFDIQKGDPFSAVGAIWLLYLLDYNMSIAVWVGLIALLGVDAETAVFMLLYLDLAYNERVAQGRMRSMADLKEAIEFRAVKRLRPKFMTVAVMFMGLVPIMWSEGAGADVMKRIAAPMIGGIFTSFILELLVYPVIYEIWKGFEVRRLARAEVRS
;
A
#
# COMPACT_ATOMS: atom_id res chain seq x y z
N MET A 1 11.49 27.63 29.96
CA MET A 1 10.22 27.28 30.63
C MET A 1 9.11 27.25 29.58
N LEU A 2 9.00 26.15 28.83
CA LEU A 2 7.80 25.75 28.10
C LEU A 2 7.81 24.21 28.09
N SER A 3 7.12 23.66 29.08
CA SER A 3 6.79 22.25 29.20
C SER A 3 5.64 21.98 28.24
N LEU A 4 5.89 21.15 27.21
CA LEU A 4 4.83 20.42 26.54
C LEU A 4 5.21 18.95 26.60
N GLY A 5 4.58 18.26 27.54
CA GLY A 5 4.67 16.82 27.74
C GLY A 5 4.18 16.07 26.51
N TYR A 6 5.13 15.56 25.74
CA TYR A 6 4.94 14.40 24.88
C TYR A 6 5.14 13.13 25.73
N THR A 7 4.13 12.80 26.55
CA THR A 7 4.06 11.52 27.26
C THR A 7 2.95 10.69 26.63
N GLY A 8 3.30 10.02 25.54
CA GLY A 8 2.52 8.98 24.90
C GLY A 8 3.49 8.15 24.11
N ASN A 9 3.56 6.85 24.40
CA ASN A 9 4.50 5.89 23.84
C ASN A 9 4.37 5.84 22.30
N ILE A 10 5.05 6.77 21.63
CA ILE A 10 5.38 6.72 20.22
C ILE A 10 6.16 5.44 20.01
N ILE A 11 5.66 4.52 19.21
CA ILE A 11 6.57 3.69 18.43
C ILE A 11 6.98 4.64 17.30
N PRO A 12 8.15 5.32 17.36
CA PRO A 12 8.64 6.05 16.21
C PRO A 12 8.80 4.99 15.11
N ILE A 13 7.93 4.99 14.11
CA ILE A 13 8.18 4.20 12.90
C ILE A 13 9.42 4.85 12.28
N PRO A 14 10.57 4.17 12.32
CA PRO A 14 11.80 4.78 11.86
C PRO A 14 11.62 5.14 10.39
N PRO A 15 12.11 6.31 9.92
CA PRO A 15 11.99 6.71 8.53
C PRO A 15 12.61 5.68 7.55
N PHE A 16 13.46 4.79 8.06
CA PHE A 16 14.05 3.67 7.34
C PHE A 16 13.06 2.61 6.83
N ASP A 17 11.89 2.43 7.46
CA ASP A 17 10.91 1.43 6.98
C ASP A 17 10.15 1.92 5.72
N ILE A 18 10.14 3.23 5.46
CA ILE A 18 9.54 3.85 4.27
C ILE A 18 10.39 3.58 3.02
N GLN A 19 11.70 3.41 3.20
CA GLN A 19 12.67 3.33 2.11
C GLN A 19 12.89 1.89 1.62
N LYS A 20 12.39 0.90 2.36
CA LYS A 20 12.29 -0.49 1.89
C LYS A 20 11.12 -0.54 0.91
N GLY A 21 11.37 -0.10 -0.33
CA GLY A 21 10.42 -0.16 -1.43
C GLY A 21 9.79 -1.55 -1.55
N ASP A 22 8.59 -1.61 -2.09
CA ASP A 22 7.83 -2.84 -2.20
C ASP A 22 8.52 -3.83 -3.16
N PRO A 23 9.16 -4.91 -2.66
CA PRO A 23 9.87 -5.85 -3.53
C PRO A 23 8.90 -6.55 -4.50
N PHE A 24 7.60 -6.60 -4.18
CA PHE A 24 6.58 -7.20 -5.03
C PHE A 24 6.34 -6.40 -6.30
N SER A 25 6.47 -5.07 -6.22
CA SER A 25 6.36 -4.15 -7.37
C SER A 25 7.51 -4.37 -8.36
N ALA A 26 8.75 -4.51 -7.86
CA ALA A 26 9.91 -4.77 -8.70
C ALA A 26 9.83 -6.13 -9.43
N VAL A 27 9.37 -7.18 -8.72
CA VAL A 27 9.18 -8.51 -9.32
C VAL A 27 8.13 -8.46 -10.44
N GLY A 28 7.02 -7.77 -10.23
CA GLY A 28 5.98 -7.60 -11.24
C GLY A 28 6.45 -6.86 -12.49
N ALA A 29 7.27 -5.82 -12.31
CA ALA A 29 7.84 -5.05 -13.40
C ALA A 29 8.76 -5.90 -14.28
N ILE A 30 9.65 -6.69 -13.65
CA ILE A 30 10.56 -7.59 -14.34
C ILE A 30 9.79 -8.70 -15.06
N TRP A 31 8.76 -9.26 -14.42
CA TRP A 31 7.93 -10.30 -15.03
C TRP A 31 7.22 -9.79 -16.28
N LEU A 32 6.58 -8.62 -16.23
CA LEU A 32 5.87 -8.10 -17.39
C LEU A 32 6.84 -7.78 -18.55
N LEU A 33 8.03 -7.23 -18.26
CA LEU A 33 9.08 -7.01 -19.26
C LEU A 33 9.52 -8.32 -19.92
N TYR A 34 9.68 -9.38 -19.13
CA TYR A 34 10.02 -10.71 -19.64
C TYR A 34 8.92 -11.28 -20.53
N LEU A 35 7.65 -11.08 -20.16
CA LEU A 35 6.50 -11.58 -20.91
C LEU A 35 6.27 -10.83 -22.24
N LEU A 36 6.60 -9.54 -22.29
CA LEU A 36 6.56 -8.72 -23.52
C LEU A 36 7.86 -8.80 -24.36
N ASP A 37 8.85 -9.60 -23.93
CA ASP A 37 10.17 -9.73 -24.56
C ASP A 37 10.87 -8.38 -24.81
N TYR A 38 10.74 -7.46 -23.84
CA TYR A 38 11.37 -6.15 -23.92
C TYR A 38 12.80 -6.18 -23.41
N ASN A 39 13.72 -5.71 -24.26
CA ASN A 39 15.12 -5.54 -23.90
C ASN A 39 15.29 -4.42 -22.85
N MET A 40 16.21 -4.65 -21.91
CA MET A 40 16.64 -3.63 -20.95
C MET A 40 17.23 -2.44 -21.70
N SER A 41 16.53 -1.31 -21.64
CA SER A 41 16.86 -0.07 -22.34
C SER A 41 16.68 1.13 -21.41
N ILE A 42 17.16 2.30 -21.83
CA ILE A 42 17.00 3.54 -21.03
C ILE A 42 15.52 3.83 -20.77
N ALA A 43 14.65 3.56 -21.75
CA ALA A 43 13.19 3.68 -21.62
C ALA A 43 12.64 2.81 -20.47
N VAL A 44 13.08 1.56 -20.39
CA VAL A 44 12.69 0.63 -19.31
C VAL A 44 13.18 1.13 -17.95
N TRP A 45 14.41 1.64 -17.86
CA TRP A 45 14.94 2.21 -16.62
C TRP A 45 14.14 3.44 -16.16
N VAL A 46 13.72 4.30 -17.08
CA VAL A 46 12.84 5.44 -16.75
C VAL A 46 11.50 4.93 -16.19
N GLY A 47 10.92 3.88 -16.78
CA GLY A 47 9.71 3.25 -16.28
C GLY A 47 9.86 2.65 -14.88
N LEU A 48 10.99 2.01 -14.59
CA LEU A 48 11.31 1.49 -13.25
C LEU A 48 11.47 2.62 -12.22
N ILE A 49 12.11 3.74 -12.59
CA ILE A 49 12.22 4.91 -11.70
C ILE A 49 10.83 5.51 -11.43
N ALA A 50 9.97 5.60 -12.44
CA ALA A 50 8.60 6.05 -12.27
C ALA A 50 7.82 5.13 -11.31
N LEU A 51 8.01 3.81 -11.41
CA LEU A 51 7.42 2.84 -10.50
C LEU A 51 7.87 3.05 -9.04
N LEU A 52 9.15 3.34 -8.80
CA LEU A 52 9.64 3.68 -7.45
C LEU A 52 8.93 4.91 -6.85
N GLY A 53 8.56 5.88 -7.69
CA GLY A 53 7.77 7.04 -7.27
C GLY A 53 6.36 6.65 -6.79
N VAL A 54 5.71 5.71 -7.49
CA VAL A 54 4.39 5.16 -7.11
C VAL A 54 4.45 4.40 -5.79
N ASP A 55 5.53 3.64 -5.57
CA ASP A 55 5.76 2.94 -4.31
C ASP A 55 5.97 3.93 -3.16
N ALA A 56 6.75 5.00 -3.39
CA ALA A 56 6.96 6.07 -2.41
C ALA A 56 5.66 6.82 -2.09
N GLU A 57 4.82 7.10 -3.09
CA GLU A 57 3.48 7.69 -2.90
C GLU A 57 2.66 6.86 -1.91
N THR A 58 2.58 5.55 -2.12
CA THR A 58 1.84 4.64 -1.24
C THR A 58 2.37 4.68 0.20
N ALA A 59 3.70 4.72 0.37
CA ALA A 59 4.32 4.77 1.70
C ALA A 59 3.97 6.07 2.44
N VAL A 60 4.01 7.22 1.75
CA VAL A 60 3.64 8.52 2.33
C VAL A 60 2.15 8.59 2.65
N PHE A 61 1.28 8.09 1.76
CA PHE A 61 -0.16 8.03 2.03
C PHE A 61 -0.49 7.19 3.26
N MET A 62 0.23 6.10 3.49
CA MET A 62 0.03 5.27 4.67
C MET A 62 0.41 6.04 5.96
N LEU A 63 1.50 6.78 5.96
CA LEU A 63 1.89 7.63 7.09
C LEU A 63 0.87 8.72 7.37
N LEU A 64 0.45 9.46 6.34
CA LEU A 64 -0.55 10.51 6.48
C LEU A 64 -1.86 9.95 7.05
N TYR A 65 -2.26 8.75 6.62
CA TYR A 65 -3.45 8.09 7.16
C TYR A 65 -3.29 7.70 8.62
N LEU A 66 -2.11 7.22 9.03
CA LEU A 66 -1.79 6.91 10.42
C LEU A 66 -1.80 8.19 11.28
N ASP A 67 -1.22 9.28 10.79
CA ASP A 67 -1.21 10.58 11.48
C ASP A 67 -2.62 11.15 11.63
N LEU A 68 -3.45 11.10 10.57
CA LEU A 68 -4.86 11.49 10.63
C LEU A 68 -5.64 10.62 11.62
N ALA A 69 -5.43 9.30 11.59
CA ALA A 69 -6.08 8.37 12.50
C ALA A 69 -5.70 8.62 13.97
N TYR A 70 -4.45 9.00 14.20
CA TYR A 70 -3.94 9.38 15.52
C TYR A 70 -4.53 10.72 15.97
N ASN A 71 -4.46 11.75 15.14
CA ASN A 71 -4.97 13.09 15.45
C ASN A 71 -6.48 13.10 15.70
N GLU A 72 -7.27 12.34 14.92
CA GLU A 72 -8.70 12.11 15.18
C GLU A 72 -8.94 11.51 16.57
N ARG A 73 -8.07 10.61 17.03
CA ARG A 73 -8.22 9.91 18.32
C ARG A 73 -7.78 10.75 19.50
N VAL A 74 -6.73 11.56 19.32
CA VAL A 74 -6.29 12.57 20.28
C VAL A 74 -7.39 13.62 20.46
N ALA A 75 -7.94 14.13 19.35
CA ALA A 75 -9.01 15.12 19.36
C ALA A 75 -10.32 14.60 19.99
N GLN A 76 -10.58 13.29 19.93
CA GLN A 76 -11.74 12.65 20.56
C GLN A 76 -11.54 12.29 22.04
N GLY A 77 -10.34 12.50 22.61
CA GLY A 77 -10.07 12.24 24.03
C GLY A 77 -10.13 10.75 24.46
N ARG A 78 -10.08 9.81 23.51
CA ARG A 78 -10.26 8.36 23.75
C ARG A 78 -8.96 7.55 23.82
N MET A 79 -7.86 8.14 24.28
CA MET A 79 -6.64 7.37 24.61
C MET A 79 -6.71 6.86 26.06
N ARG A 80 -7.65 5.96 26.37
CA ARG A 80 -7.82 5.41 27.72
C ARG A 80 -7.67 3.89 27.84
N SER A 81 -7.63 3.11 26.76
CA SER A 81 -7.37 1.66 26.83
C SER A 81 -6.91 1.05 25.50
N MET A 82 -6.07 0.00 25.56
CA MET A 82 -5.65 -0.85 24.43
C MET A 82 -6.83 -1.49 23.67
N ALA A 83 -8.02 -1.58 24.28
CA ALA A 83 -9.22 -2.13 23.66
C ALA A 83 -9.81 -1.21 22.57
N ASP A 84 -9.81 0.11 22.79
CA ASP A 84 -10.30 1.12 21.84
C ASP A 84 -9.40 1.23 20.59
N LEU A 85 -8.12 0.89 20.73
CA LEU A 85 -7.15 0.83 19.63
C LEU A 85 -7.41 -0.37 18.71
N LYS A 86 -8.00 -1.46 19.20
CA LYS A 86 -8.32 -2.65 18.40
C LYS A 86 -9.55 -2.44 17.52
N GLU A 87 -10.63 -1.89 18.08
CA GLU A 87 -11.87 -1.57 17.36
C GLU A 87 -11.65 -0.46 16.30
N ALA A 88 -10.75 0.46 16.62
CA ALA A 88 -10.21 1.46 15.71
C ALA A 88 -9.48 0.93 14.48
N ILE A 89 -8.80 -0.22 14.60
CA ILE A 89 -8.05 -0.87 13.52
C ILE A 89 -9.00 -1.74 12.69
N GLU A 90 -9.99 -2.39 13.32
CA GLU A 90 -11.03 -3.18 12.67
C GLU A 90 -11.82 -2.40 11.60
N PHE A 91 -12.20 -1.15 11.87
CA PHE A 91 -12.94 -0.33 10.88
C PHE A 91 -12.04 0.33 9.81
N ARG A 92 -10.72 0.40 10.04
CA ARG A 92 -9.78 1.15 9.18
C ARG A 92 -9.06 0.29 8.13
N ALA A 93 -9.00 -1.03 8.27
CA ALA A 93 -8.35 -1.91 7.30
C ALA A 93 -9.01 -1.83 5.90
N VAL A 94 -10.34 -1.82 5.83
CA VAL A 94 -11.11 -1.71 4.57
C VAL A 94 -11.00 -0.30 3.95
N LYS A 95 -10.79 0.73 4.77
CA LYS A 95 -10.61 2.11 4.29
C LYS A 95 -9.28 2.33 3.56
N ARG A 96 -8.29 1.44 3.71
CA ARG A 96 -7.00 1.53 2.99
C ARG A 96 -7.08 0.97 1.57
N LEU A 97 -7.96 -0.01 1.32
CA LEU A 97 -8.16 -0.57 -0.02
C LEU A 97 -8.76 0.45 -0.99
N ARG A 98 -9.63 1.36 -0.53
CA ARG A 98 -10.28 2.37 -1.41
C ARG A 98 -9.27 3.33 -2.06
N PRO A 99 -8.40 4.02 -1.29
CA PRO A 99 -7.35 4.86 -1.86
C PRO A 99 -6.42 4.10 -2.80
N LYS A 100 -6.00 2.87 -2.44
CA LYS A 100 -5.06 2.11 -3.26
C LYS A 100 -5.69 1.62 -4.58
N PHE A 101 -6.94 1.17 -4.55
CA PHE A 101 -7.67 0.87 -5.79
C PHE A 101 -7.80 2.10 -6.69
N MET A 102 -8.02 3.28 -6.10
CA MET A 102 -8.21 4.52 -6.85
C MET A 102 -6.94 4.91 -7.61
N THR A 103 -5.78 4.89 -6.96
CA THR A 103 -4.51 5.22 -7.63
C THR A 103 -4.18 4.22 -8.74
N VAL A 104 -4.35 2.92 -8.45
CA VAL A 104 -4.14 1.85 -9.42
C VAL A 104 -5.06 2.02 -10.63
N ALA A 105 -6.36 2.27 -10.43
CA ALA A 105 -7.32 2.46 -11.51
C ALA A 105 -6.97 3.68 -12.39
N VAL A 106 -6.53 4.79 -11.79
CA VAL A 106 -6.09 5.98 -12.54
C VAL A 106 -4.84 5.68 -13.36
N MET A 107 -3.87 4.97 -12.78
CA MET A 107 -2.66 4.57 -13.50
C MET A 107 -2.97 3.64 -14.67
N PHE A 108 -3.86 2.67 -14.48
CA PHE A 108 -4.33 1.82 -15.59
C PHE A 108 -5.03 2.65 -16.68
N MET A 109 -5.92 3.56 -16.33
CA MET A 109 -6.58 4.42 -17.32
C MET A 109 -5.59 5.29 -18.10
N GLY A 110 -4.49 5.73 -17.48
CA GLY A 110 -3.44 6.51 -18.15
C GLY A 110 -2.46 5.69 -18.98
N LEU A 111 -2.09 4.48 -18.52
CA LEU A 111 -1.03 3.67 -19.11
C LEU A 111 -1.55 2.65 -20.12
N VAL A 112 -2.75 2.11 -19.94
CA VAL A 112 -3.36 1.12 -20.86
C VAL A 112 -3.45 1.65 -22.29
N PRO A 113 -3.94 2.88 -22.55
CA PRO A 113 -4.02 3.40 -23.92
C PRO A 113 -2.64 3.54 -24.59
N ILE A 114 -1.58 3.78 -23.81
CA ILE A 114 -0.21 3.90 -24.31
C ILE A 114 0.27 2.57 -24.89
N MET A 115 -0.14 1.45 -24.29
CA MET A 115 0.20 0.10 -24.78
C MET A 115 -0.39 -0.21 -26.15
N TRP A 116 -1.58 0.33 -26.44
CA TRP A 116 -2.27 0.18 -27.72
C TRP A 116 -1.93 1.27 -28.75
N SER A 117 -1.17 2.29 -28.38
CA SER A 117 -0.80 3.36 -29.30
C SER A 117 0.08 2.83 -30.43
N GLU A 118 -0.23 3.21 -31.67
CA GLU A 118 0.56 2.91 -32.86
C GLU A 118 0.94 4.24 -33.53
N GLY A 119 2.24 4.50 -33.65
CA GLY A 119 2.75 5.77 -34.16
C GLY A 119 4.23 5.97 -33.89
N ALA A 120 4.79 7.08 -34.40
CA ALA A 120 6.18 7.44 -34.16
C ALA A 120 6.43 7.64 -32.66
N GLY A 121 7.45 6.95 -32.11
CA GLY A 121 7.79 7.01 -30.69
C GLY A 121 6.95 6.12 -29.77
N ALA A 122 5.94 5.40 -30.30
CA ALA A 122 5.11 4.50 -29.51
C ALA A 122 5.93 3.38 -28.86
N ASP A 123 6.93 2.83 -29.56
CA ASP A 123 7.80 1.76 -29.02
C ASP A 123 8.55 2.22 -27.75
N VAL A 124 9.03 3.46 -27.72
CA VAL A 124 9.70 4.03 -26.53
C VAL A 124 8.70 4.18 -25.39
N MET A 125 7.52 4.72 -25.67
CA MET A 125 6.48 4.94 -24.65
C MET A 125 5.95 3.63 -24.05
N LYS A 126 5.79 2.58 -24.86
CA LYS A 126 5.41 1.24 -24.39
C LYS A 126 6.45 0.63 -23.45
N ARG A 127 7.74 0.82 -23.76
CA ARG A 127 8.85 0.35 -22.92
C ARG A 127 8.95 1.11 -21.58
N ILE A 128 8.51 2.36 -21.53
CA ILE A 128 8.40 3.13 -20.28
C ILE A 128 7.19 2.68 -19.47
N ALA A 129 6.03 2.46 -20.12
CA ALA A 129 4.77 2.14 -19.45
C ALA A 129 4.70 0.68 -18.96
N ALA A 130 5.32 -0.27 -19.67
CA ALA A 130 5.24 -1.69 -19.35
C ALA A 130 5.73 -2.05 -17.92
N PRO A 131 6.92 -1.63 -17.45
CA PRO A 131 7.35 -1.89 -16.08
C PRO A 131 6.37 -1.36 -15.04
N MET A 132 5.80 -0.18 -15.28
CA MET A 132 4.84 0.45 -14.36
C MET A 132 3.57 -0.39 -14.25
N ILE A 133 2.97 -0.76 -15.38
CA ILE A 133 1.76 -1.60 -15.42
C ILE A 133 2.03 -2.92 -14.68
N GLY A 134 3.15 -3.57 -14.98
CA GLY A 134 3.49 -4.87 -14.42
C GLY A 134 3.71 -4.83 -12.91
N GLY A 135 4.48 -3.82 -12.46
CA GLY A 135 4.79 -3.65 -11.05
C GLY A 135 3.57 -3.31 -10.22
N ILE A 136 2.79 -2.32 -10.66
CA ILE A 136 1.55 -1.91 -10.00
C ILE A 136 0.54 -3.05 -9.98
N PHE A 137 0.37 -3.78 -11.09
CA PHE A 137 -0.59 -4.89 -11.15
C PHE A 137 -0.23 -6.00 -10.17
N THR A 138 1.05 -6.39 -10.15
CA THR A 138 1.52 -7.51 -9.36
C THR A 138 1.54 -7.17 -7.88
N SER A 139 2.06 -5.99 -7.50
CA SER A 139 2.03 -5.53 -6.11
C SER A 139 0.59 -5.42 -5.62
N PHE A 140 -0.31 -4.87 -6.44
CA PHE A 140 -1.71 -4.74 -6.10
C PHE A 140 -2.41 -6.10 -5.91
N ILE A 141 -2.18 -7.08 -6.79
CA ILE A 141 -2.75 -8.43 -6.63
C ILE A 141 -2.17 -9.12 -5.40
N LEU A 142 -0.85 -9.04 -5.20
CA LEU A 142 -0.20 -9.68 -4.05
C LEU A 142 -0.72 -9.08 -2.75
N GLU A 143 -0.89 -7.78 -2.68
CA GLU A 143 -1.51 -7.13 -1.54
C GLU A 143 -2.98 -7.53 -1.39
N LEU A 144 -3.76 -7.54 -2.46
CA LEU A 144 -5.16 -7.94 -2.42
C LEU A 144 -5.33 -9.42 -2.08
N LEU A 145 -4.29 -10.25 -2.19
CA LEU A 145 -4.25 -11.63 -1.73
C LEU A 145 -3.74 -11.74 -0.28
N VAL A 146 -2.78 -10.90 0.12
CA VAL A 146 -2.25 -10.83 1.50
C VAL A 146 -3.27 -10.24 2.47
N TYR A 147 -3.99 -9.18 2.09
CA TYR A 147 -5.01 -8.51 2.91
C TYR A 147 -6.18 -9.42 3.35
N PRO A 148 -6.84 -10.20 2.48
CA PRO A 148 -7.92 -11.10 2.89
C PRO A 148 -7.39 -12.25 3.75
N VAL A 149 -6.17 -12.76 3.50
CA VAL A 149 -5.54 -13.78 4.34
C VAL A 149 -5.27 -13.22 5.75
N ILE A 150 -4.73 -12.01 5.85
CA ILE A 150 -4.56 -11.34 7.15
C ILE A 150 -5.91 -11.12 7.83
N TYR A 151 -6.93 -10.67 7.09
CA TYR A 151 -8.28 -10.46 7.61
C TYR A 151 -8.92 -11.76 8.12
N GLU A 152 -8.81 -12.85 7.37
CA GLU A 152 -9.36 -14.15 7.72
C GLU A 152 -8.69 -14.75 8.96
N ILE A 153 -7.35 -14.65 9.03
CA ILE A 153 -6.59 -15.10 10.20
C ILE A 153 -6.98 -14.28 11.44
N TRP A 154 -7.02 -12.95 11.35
CA TRP A 154 -7.39 -12.10 12.49
C TRP A 154 -8.82 -12.34 12.96
N LYS A 155 -9.78 -12.41 12.03
CA LYS A 155 -11.18 -12.69 12.36
C LYS A 155 -11.36 -14.10 12.93
N GLY A 156 -10.61 -15.08 12.42
CA GLY A 156 -10.57 -16.44 12.97
C GLY A 156 -10.04 -16.50 14.41
N PHE A 157 -9.07 -15.66 14.78
CA PHE A 157 -8.59 -15.55 16.16
C PHE A 157 -9.62 -14.91 17.10
N GLU A 158 -10.38 -13.91 16.66
CA GLU A 158 -11.39 -13.23 17.48
C GLU A 158 -12.63 -14.11 17.70
N VAL A 159 -13.11 -14.82 16.66
CA VAL A 159 -14.21 -15.79 16.78
C VAL A 159 -13.85 -16.92 17.77
N ARG A 160 -12.61 -17.40 17.75
CA ARG A 160 -12.11 -18.40 18.72
C ARG A 160 -11.92 -17.86 20.14
N ARG A 161 -11.80 -16.54 20.30
CA ARG A 161 -11.65 -15.88 21.61
C ARG A 161 -13.02 -15.62 22.26
N LEU A 162 -14.01 -15.23 21.47
CA LEU A 162 -15.40 -15.06 21.90
C LEU A 162 -16.04 -16.41 22.26
N ALA A 163 -15.84 -17.45 21.45
CA ALA A 163 -16.31 -18.81 21.76
C ALA A 163 -15.69 -19.39 23.06
N ARG A 164 -14.49 -18.94 23.46
CA ARG A 164 -13.87 -19.32 24.74
C ARG A 164 -14.35 -18.48 25.93
N ALA A 165 -14.91 -17.31 25.69
CA ALA A 165 -15.48 -16.44 26.72
C ALA A 165 -16.90 -16.89 27.10
N GLU A 166 -17.73 -17.32 26.14
CA GLU A 166 -19.06 -17.90 26.40
C GLU A 166 -19.01 -19.24 27.14
N VAL A 167 -17.97 -20.05 26.95
CA VAL A 167 -17.81 -21.34 27.66
C VAL A 167 -17.36 -21.15 29.12
N ARG A 168 -17.03 -19.92 29.54
CA ARG A 168 -16.52 -19.60 30.88
C ARG A 168 -17.47 -18.75 31.74
N SER A 169 -18.67 -18.44 31.23
CA SER A 169 -19.81 -17.84 31.95
C SER A 169 -20.89 -18.87 32.18
#